data_AF-A0A836WF99-F1
#
_entry.id   AF-A0A836WF99-F1
#
_cell.length_a   1.000
_cell.length_b   1.000
_cell.length_c   1.000
_cell.angle_alpha   90.00
_cell.angle_beta   90.00
_cell.angle_gamma   90.00
#
_symmetry.space_group_name_H-M   'P 1'
#
loop_
_entity.id
_entity.type
_entity.pdbx_description
1 polymer ?
#
loop_
_entity_poly.entity_id
_entity_poly.type
_entity_poly.pdbx_seq_one_letter_code
_entity_poly.pdbx_strand_id
1 'polypeptide(L)'
;MIEIIPNWHPLFVHFTVALLSTAVGFFLLAWVIGNRPIQKQWLIMAHWNLWVGTGFALITAATGLFAYNTIAHDALSHAAMNEHRNWAFGTLAVLLPLTFWAWWNQRINKTIHMPFLGLALVLLGLLVSTAWHGGELVYRHGLGVMSLPTPEACQECPGHTHTEGTAGHDHSSQLSPVTQHANDIADEHHAAQTMPSDNHEYPDDVADEHDTHDHNHATDEHSH
;
A
#
# COMPACT_ATOMS: atom_id res chain seq x y z
N MET A 1 -25.68 -17.82 -4.92
CA MET A 1 -25.20 -17.38 -3.59
C MET A 1 -25.00 -15.88 -3.66
N ILE A 2 -25.30 -15.12 -2.61
CA ILE A 2 -25.06 -13.66 -2.60
C ILE A 2 -23.54 -13.46 -2.53
N GLU A 3 -22.89 -13.44 -3.68
CA GLU A 3 -21.43 -13.35 -3.86
C GLU A 3 -21.05 -11.88 -4.08
N ILE A 4 -21.51 -10.99 -3.19
CA ILE A 4 -21.25 -9.54 -3.29
C ILE A 4 -19.83 -9.21 -2.77
N ILE A 5 -19.24 -10.08 -1.95
CA ILE A 5 -17.94 -9.86 -1.31
C ILE A 5 -16.93 -10.84 -1.89
N PRO A 6 -16.06 -10.42 -2.84
CA PRO A 6 -15.01 -11.29 -3.37
C PRO A 6 -13.92 -11.60 -2.32
N ASN A 7 -13.83 -10.78 -1.26
CA ASN A 7 -12.79 -10.87 -0.25
C ASN A 7 -13.29 -10.41 1.13
N TRP A 8 -13.12 -11.26 2.16
CA TRP A 8 -13.46 -10.93 3.55
C TRP A 8 -12.46 -9.97 4.22
N HIS A 9 -11.25 -9.82 3.67
CA HIS A 9 -10.20 -9.01 4.27
C HIS A 9 -10.62 -7.54 4.49
N PRO A 10 -11.16 -6.80 3.49
CA PRO A 10 -11.59 -5.42 3.71
C PRO A 10 -12.61 -5.25 4.84
N LEU A 11 -13.51 -6.22 5.06
CA LEU A 11 -14.45 -6.17 6.19
C LEU A 11 -13.70 -6.07 7.52
N PHE A 12 -12.74 -6.97 7.75
CA PHE A 12 -11.99 -7.01 9.00
C PHE A 12 -11.01 -5.84 9.15
N VAL A 13 -10.47 -5.31 8.03
CA VAL A 13 -9.64 -4.10 8.02
C VAL A 13 -10.34 -2.93 8.71
N HIS A 14 -11.63 -2.69 8.44
CA HIS A 14 -12.37 -1.58 9.06
C HIS A 14 -12.40 -1.70 10.59
N PHE A 15 -12.66 -2.90 11.12
CA PHE A 15 -12.64 -3.14 12.56
C PHE A 15 -11.24 -2.93 13.14
N THR A 16 -10.20 -3.47 12.49
CA THR A 16 -8.80 -3.27 12.92
C THR A 16 -8.44 -1.79 12.98
N VAL A 17 -8.67 -1.03 11.90
CA VAL A 17 -8.31 0.37 11.81
C VAL A 17 -9.09 1.21 12.82
N ALA A 18 -10.41 1.03 12.92
CA ALA A 18 -11.25 1.80 13.82
C ALA A 18 -10.95 1.52 15.31
N LEU A 19 -10.84 0.25 15.71
CA LEU A 19 -10.60 -0.12 17.11
C LEU A 19 -9.20 0.33 17.57
N LEU A 20 -8.16 0.09 16.78
CA LEU A 20 -6.80 0.47 17.18
C LEU A 20 -6.61 1.99 17.18
N SER A 21 -7.19 2.71 16.21
CA SER A 21 -7.10 4.18 16.19
C SER A 21 -7.81 4.80 17.39
N THR A 22 -9.00 4.31 17.72
CA THR A 22 -9.74 4.78 18.90
C THR A 22 -9.08 4.36 20.21
N ALA A 23 -8.40 3.21 20.28
CA ALA A 23 -7.59 2.83 21.44
C ALA A 23 -6.49 3.86 21.73
N VAL A 24 -5.72 4.25 20.70
CA VAL A 24 -4.69 5.29 20.82
C VAL A 24 -5.31 6.63 21.20
N GLY A 25 -6.44 7.00 20.58
CA GLY A 25 -7.20 8.20 20.94
C GLY A 25 -7.62 8.25 22.41
N PHE A 26 -8.09 7.13 22.96
CA PHE A 26 -8.46 7.04 24.37
C PHE A 26 -7.25 7.06 25.31
N PHE A 27 -6.12 6.47 24.94
CA PHE A 27 -4.88 6.62 25.71
C PHE A 27 -4.41 8.07 25.76
N LEU A 28 -4.44 8.79 24.64
CA LEU A 28 -4.12 10.21 24.57
C LEU A 28 -5.07 11.04 25.43
N LEU A 29 -6.37 10.79 25.31
CA LEU A 29 -7.39 11.53 26.06
C LEU A 29 -7.26 11.28 27.57
N ALA A 30 -7.03 10.03 27.99
CA ALA A 30 -6.76 9.71 29.39
C ALA A 30 -5.47 10.38 29.90
N TRP A 31 -4.46 10.54 29.05
CA TRP A 31 -3.24 11.25 29.41
C TRP A 31 -3.49 12.76 29.60
N VAL A 32 -4.22 13.41 28.66
CA VAL A 32 -4.58 14.84 28.74
C VAL A 32 -5.49 15.15 29.93
N ILE A 33 -6.45 14.28 30.22
CA ILE A 33 -7.40 14.46 31.33
C ILE A 33 -6.71 14.44 32.70
N GLY A 34 -5.58 13.76 32.83
CA GLY A 34 -4.86 13.60 34.09
C GLY A 34 -5.72 12.90 35.16
N ASN A 35 -5.50 13.22 36.45
CA ASN A 35 -6.04 12.47 37.59
C ASN A 35 -7.56 12.66 37.88
N ARG A 36 -8.37 12.99 36.88
CA ARG A 36 -9.83 13.12 37.04
C ARG A 36 -10.50 11.75 37.13
N PRO A 37 -11.66 11.61 37.81
CA PRO A 37 -12.34 10.32 37.96
C PRO A 37 -12.69 9.64 36.62
N ILE A 38 -13.01 10.45 35.60
CA ILE A 38 -13.32 9.95 34.25
C ILE A 38 -12.12 9.31 33.54
N GLN A 39 -10.88 9.63 33.93
CA GLN A 39 -9.66 9.06 33.35
C GLN A 39 -9.66 7.54 33.37
N LYS A 40 -10.11 6.95 34.49
CA LYS A 40 -10.16 5.49 34.65
C LYS A 40 -11.09 4.85 33.62
N GLN A 41 -12.21 5.49 33.29
CA GLN A 41 -13.16 5.01 32.29
C GLN A 41 -12.53 5.02 30.88
N TRP A 42 -11.85 6.11 30.50
CA TRP A 42 -11.13 6.19 29.23
C TRP A 42 -10.01 5.15 29.12
N LEU A 43 -9.25 4.92 30.19
CA LEU A 43 -8.24 3.86 30.20
C LEU A 43 -8.87 2.48 30.01
N ILE A 44 -9.99 2.18 30.67
CA ILE A 44 -10.70 0.90 30.48
C ILE A 44 -11.10 0.74 29.00
N MET A 45 -11.69 1.78 28.40
CA MET A 45 -12.06 1.76 26.98
C MET A 45 -10.85 1.57 26.07
N ALA A 46 -9.73 2.25 26.36
CA ALA A 46 -8.49 2.14 25.59
C ALA A 46 -7.95 0.69 25.57
N HIS A 47 -7.90 0.02 26.73
CA HIS A 47 -7.42 -1.36 26.83
C HIS A 47 -8.34 -2.34 26.10
N TRP A 48 -9.67 -2.21 26.26
CA TRP A 48 -10.61 -3.07 25.54
C TRP A 48 -10.51 -2.90 24.03
N ASN A 49 -10.43 -1.66 23.53
CA ASN A 49 -10.25 -1.42 22.11
C ASN A 49 -8.91 -1.94 21.60
N LEU A 50 -7.83 -1.82 22.39
CA LEU A 50 -6.52 -2.36 22.02
C LEU A 50 -6.56 -3.89 21.93
N TRP A 51 -7.13 -4.58 22.91
CA TRP A 51 -7.18 -6.05 22.93
C TRP A 51 -8.09 -6.61 21.83
N VAL A 52 -9.31 -6.10 21.71
CA VAL A 52 -10.25 -6.53 20.68
C VAL A 52 -9.73 -6.15 19.31
N GLY A 53 -9.18 -4.95 19.15
CA GLY A 53 -8.54 -4.49 17.92
C GLY A 53 -7.33 -5.34 17.53
N THR A 54 -6.53 -5.81 18.49
CA THR A 54 -5.42 -6.75 18.24
C THR A 54 -5.95 -8.10 17.77
N GLY A 55 -7.03 -8.61 18.38
CA GLY A 55 -7.70 -9.82 17.91
C GLY A 55 -8.16 -9.70 16.45
N PHE A 56 -8.82 -8.59 16.11
CA PHE A 56 -9.21 -8.30 14.73
C PHE A 56 -8.00 -8.13 13.81
N ALA A 57 -6.90 -7.51 14.25
CA ALA A 57 -5.69 -7.36 13.44
C ALA A 57 -5.11 -8.73 13.01
N LEU A 58 -5.16 -9.73 13.89
CA LEU A 58 -4.74 -11.09 13.57
C LEU A 58 -5.67 -11.74 12.53
N ILE A 59 -6.98 -11.57 12.67
CA ILE A 59 -7.98 -12.05 11.70
C ILE A 59 -7.79 -11.35 10.34
N THR A 60 -7.57 -10.03 10.36
CA THR A 60 -7.29 -9.21 9.17
C THR A 60 -6.03 -9.69 8.45
N ALA A 61 -4.96 -10.00 9.18
CA ALA A 61 -3.73 -10.53 8.60
C ALA A 61 -3.92 -11.93 8.01
N ALA A 62 -4.64 -12.83 8.70
CA ALA A 62 -4.93 -14.16 8.20
C ALA A 62 -5.78 -14.12 6.92
N THR A 63 -6.85 -13.33 6.91
CA THR A 63 -7.70 -13.15 5.73
C THR A 63 -6.99 -12.40 4.61
N GLY A 64 -6.09 -11.47 4.92
CA GLY A 64 -5.24 -10.78 3.96
C GLY A 64 -4.24 -11.73 3.27
N LEU A 65 -3.62 -12.63 4.03
CA LEU A 65 -2.76 -13.69 3.46
C LEU A 65 -3.55 -14.66 2.59
N PHE A 66 -4.76 -15.04 3.01
CA PHE A 66 -5.63 -15.86 2.16
C PHE A 66 -5.93 -15.15 0.83
N ALA A 67 -6.34 -13.87 0.87
CA ALA A 67 -6.60 -13.07 -0.32
C ALA A 67 -5.37 -12.92 -1.22
N TYR A 68 -4.20 -12.68 -0.62
CA TYR A 68 -2.92 -12.55 -1.32
C TYR A 68 -2.62 -13.78 -2.21
N ASN A 69 -2.99 -14.98 -1.75
CA ASN A 69 -2.72 -16.23 -2.44
C ASN A 69 -3.83 -16.69 -3.41
N THR A 70 -4.98 -16.01 -3.43
CA THR A 70 -6.18 -16.51 -4.14
C THR A 70 -6.73 -15.54 -5.18
N ILE A 71 -6.48 -14.23 -5.04
CA ILE A 71 -6.96 -13.22 -5.99
C ILE A 71 -6.02 -13.16 -7.20
N ALA A 72 -6.56 -13.18 -8.41
CA ALA A 72 -5.79 -12.96 -9.63
C ALA A 72 -5.28 -11.51 -9.71
N HIS A 73 -4.02 -11.34 -10.09
CA HIS A 73 -3.37 -10.03 -10.15
C HIS A 73 -2.25 -10.04 -11.21
N ASP A 74 -1.94 -8.87 -11.77
CA ASP A 74 -0.81 -8.68 -12.68
C ASP A 74 0.49 -8.37 -11.91
N ALA A 75 1.60 -8.21 -12.63
CA ALA A 75 2.91 -7.96 -12.01
C ALA A 75 2.95 -6.63 -11.23
N LEU A 76 2.28 -5.58 -11.73
CA LEU A 76 2.23 -4.27 -11.05
C LEU A 76 1.46 -4.37 -9.73
N SER A 77 0.28 -5.00 -9.77
CA SER A 77 -0.56 -5.24 -8.60
C SER A 77 0.13 -6.17 -7.60
N HIS A 78 0.90 -7.15 -8.06
CA HIS A 78 1.70 -8.02 -7.19
C HIS A 78 2.73 -7.23 -6.37
N ALA A 79 3.43 -6.28 -7.00
CA ALA A 79 4.40 -5.44 -6.31
C ALA A 79 3.72 -4.56 -5.24
N ALA A 80 2.60 -3.94 -5.59
CA ALA A 80 1.81 -3.16 -4.63
C ALA A 80 1.29 -4.03 -3.47
N MET A 81 0.83 -5.25 -3.75
CA MET A 81 0.39 -6.20 -2.72
C MET A 81 1.51 -6.59 -1.76
N ASN A 82 2.73 -6.79 -2.28
CA ASN A 82 3.91 -7.04 -1.45
C ASN A 82 4.22 -5.87 -0.52
N GLU A 83 4.14 -4.64 -1.02
CA GLU A 83 4.37 -3.44 -0.22
C GLU A 83 3.34 -3.35 0.91
N HIS A 84 2.05 -3.45 0.60
CA HIS A 84 0.99 -3.45 1.62
C HIS A 84 1.18 -4.55 2.67
N ARG A 85 1.55 -5.77 2.24
CA ARG A 85 1.83 -6.90 3.15
C ARG A 85 3.00 -6.60 4.09
N ASN A 86 4.06 -6.00 3.58
CA ASN A 86 5.24 -5.66 4.38
C ASN A 86 4.90 -4.61 5.45
N TRP A 87 4.13 -3.58 5.08
CA TRP A 87 3.58 -2.60 6.03
C TRP A 87 2.69 -3.25 7.09
N ALA A 88 1.84 -4.20 6.69
CA ALA A 88 0.97 -4.92 7.61
C ALA A 88 1.77 -5.74 8.63
N PHE A 89 2.82 -6.46 8.20
CA PHE A 89 3.69 -7.19 9.11
C PHE A 89 4.52 -6.27 10.01
N GLY A 90 5.02 -5.14 9.50
CA GLY A 90 5.69 -4.12 10.31
C GLY A 90 4.76 -3.55 11.39
N THR A 91 3.51 -3.28 11.04
CA THR A 91 2.48 -2.82 11.99
C THR A 91 2.18 -3.86 13.06
N LEU A 92 2.05 -5.14 12.69
CA LEU A 92 1.86 -6.23 13.66
C LEU A 92 3.06 -6.39 14.59
N ALA A 93 4.28 -6.25 14.07
CA ALA A 93 5.50 -6.35 14.85
C ALA A 93 5.59 -5.29 15.95
N VAL A 94 4.96 -4.13 15.77
CA VAL A 94 4.83 -3.08 16.80
C VAL A 94 3.59 -3.28 17.67
N LEU A 95 2.46 -3.66 17.07
CA LEU A 95 1.19 -3.87 17.77
C LEU A 95 1.30 -4.93 18.86
N LEU A 96 1.84 -6.12 18.54
CA LEU A 96 1.84 -7.24 19.48
C LEU A 96 2.65 -6.94 20.75
N PRO A 97 3.88 -6.40 20.67
CA PRO A 97 4.62 -5.97 21.86
C PRO A 97 3.93 -4.83 22.62
N LEU A 98 3.33 -3.85 21.93
CA LEU A 98 2.61 -2.77 22.59
C LEU A 98 1.40 -3.30 23.37
N THR A 99 0.63 -4.21 22.77
CA THR A 99 -0.52 -4.86 23.40
C THR A 99 -0.10 -5.68 24.60
N PHE A 100 1.00 -6.43 24.49
CA PHE A 100 1.57 -7.16 25.62
C PHE A 100 2.03 -6.22 26.74
N TRP A 101 2.69 -5.11 26.38
CA TRP A 101 3.13 -4.10 27.35
C TRP A 101 1.94 -3.45 28.07
N ALA A 102 0.89 -3.08 27.34
CA ALA A 102 -0.34 -2.54 27.93
C ALA A 102 -0.98 -3.53 28.91
N TRP A 103 -1.11 -4.79 28.50
CA TRP A 103 -1.63 -5.86 29.35
C TRP A 103 -0.78 -6.05 30.61
N TRP A 104 0.55 -6.06 30.46
CA TRP A 104 1.47 -6.20 31.58
C TRP A 104 1.35 -5.02 32.55
N ASN A 105 1.34 -3.78 32.06
CA ASN A 105 1.16 -2.59 32.90
C ASN A 105 -0.15 -2.64 33.71
N GLN A 106 -1.24 -3.09 33.08
CA GLN A 106 -2.52 -3.26 33.77
C GLN A 106 -2.46 -4.36 34.85
N ARG A 107 -1.74 -5.46 34.61
CA ARG A 107 -1.55 -6.53 35.61
C ARG A 107 -0.79 -6.08 36.86
N ILE A 108 0.18 -5.17 36.70
CA ILE A 108 1.02 -4.67 37.81
C ILE A 108 0.62 -3.27 38.29
N ASN A 109 -0.56 -2.78 37.90
CA ASN A 109 -1.11 -1.47 38.26
C ASN A 109 -0.16 -0.28 37.97
N LYS A 110 0.65 -0.37 36.91
CA LYS A 110 1.50 0.74 36.48
C LYS A 110 0.71 1.77 35.68
N THR A 111 1.07 3.04 35.86
CA THR A 111 0.51 4.14 35.08
C THR A 111 1.12 4.18 33.67
N ILE A 112 0.42 4.82 32.75
CA ILE A 112 0.89 5.02 31.39
C ILE A 112 1.92 6.14 31.37
N HIS A 113 3.08 5.87 30.80
CA HIS A 113 4.19 6.81 30.70
C HIS A 113 4.40 7.30 29.27
N MET A 114 5.11 8.42 29.11
CA MET A 114 5.46 9.01 27.81
C MET A 114 6.00 8.03 26.75
N PRO A 115 6.93 7.09 27.05
CA PRO A 115 7.43 6.18 26.02
C PRO A 115 6.34 5.24 25.48
N PHE A 116 5.38 4.82 26.31
CA PHE A 116 4.24 4.03 25.85
C PHE A 116 3.38 4.84 24.88
N LEU A 117 3.11 6.10 25.21
CA LEU A 117 2.29 6.98 24.38
C LEU A 117 2.98 7.32 23.05
N GLY A 118 4.30 7.54 23.08
CA GLY A 118 5.11 7.71 21.87
C GLY A 118 5.03 6.47 20.97
N LEU A 119 5.18 5.26 21.53
CA LEU A 119 5.05 4.02 20.76
C LEU A 119 3.62 3.79 20.24
N ALA A 120 2.60 4.18 20.99
CA ALA A 120 1.21 4.12 20.55
C ALA A 120 0.93 5.07 19.36
N LEU A 121 1.56 6.25 19.35
CA LEU A 121 1.50 7.16 18.20
C LEU A 121 2.26 6.61 16.98
N VAL A 122 3.41 5.99 17.19
CA VAL A 122 4.13 5.28 16.11
C VAL A 122 3.25 4.18 15.52
N LEU A 123 2.60 3.36 16.37
CA LEU A 123 1.64 2.36 15.93
C LEU A 123 0.50 2.98 15.11
N LEU A 124 -0.07 4.10 15.54
CA LEU A 124 -1.12 4.78 14.80
C LEU A 124 -0.64 5.22 13.41
N GLY A 125 0.57 5.78 13.31
CA GLY A 125 1.19 6.13 12.03
C GLY A 125 1.35 4.93 11.11
N LEU A 126 1.92 3.83 11.62
CA LEU A 126 2.08 2.58 10.87
C LEU A 126 0.74 2.00 10.40
N LEU A 127 -0.28 2.03 11.26
CA LEU A 127 -1.63 1.56 10.96
C LEU A 127 -2.27 2.38 9.84
N VAL A 128 -2.16 3.72 9.89
CA VAL A 128 -2.68 4.62 8.85
C VAL A 128 -1.93 4.42 7.54
N SER A 129 -0.60 4.30 7.56
CA SER A 129 0.19 4.00 6.35
C SER A 129 -0.19 2.65 5.73
N THR A 130 -0.39 1.62 6.56
CA THR A 130 -0.84 0.31 6.09
C THR A 130 -2.22 0.40 5.43
N ALA A 131 -3.16 1.13 6.05
CA ALA A 131 -4.48 1.37 5.50
C ALA A 131 -4.43 2.17 4.19
N TRP A 132 -3.53 3.14 4.08
CA TRP A 132 -3.30 3.91 2.85
C TRP A 132 -2.85 3.01 1.69
N HIS A 133 -1.84 2.18 1.90
CA HIS A 133 -1.40 1.21 0.89
C HIS A 133 -2.50 0.20 0.55
N GLY A 134 -3.30 -0.23 1.53
CA GLY A 134 -4.47 -1.08 1.29
C GLY A 134 -5.54 -0.40 0.42
N GLY A 135 -5.76 0.90 0.65
CA GLY A 135 -6.62 1.72 -0.21
C GLY A 135 -6.08 1.82 -1.64
N GLU A 136 -4.78 1.98 -1.81
CA GLU A 136 -4.15 2.03 -3.14
C GLU A 136 -4.33 0.71 -3.92
N LEU A 137 -4.31 -0.45 -3.24
CA LEU A 137 -4.65 -1.74 -3.88
C LEU A 137 -6.04 -1.71 -4.50
N VAL A 138 -7.02 -1.17 -3.77
CA VAL A 138 -8.42 -1.16 -4.21
C VAL A 138 -8.65 -0.08 -5.27
N TYR A 139 -8.27 1.16 -4.98
CA TYR A 139 -8.66 2.32 -5.78
C TYR A 139 -7.75 2.58 -6.97
N ARG A 140 -6.46 2.21 -6.90
CA ARG A 140 -5.51 2.42 -8.00
C ARG A 140 -5.31 1.17 -8.83
N HIS A 141 -5.27 0.01 -8.18
CA HIS A 141 -5.00 -1.27 -8.86
C HIS A 141 -6.26 -2.12 -9.09
N GLY A 142 -7.44 -1.67 -8.62
CA GLY A 142 -8.70 -2.37 -8.86
C GLY A 142 -8.81 -3.75 -8.19
N LEU A 143 -8.01 -4.01 -7.15
CA LEU A 143 -8.01 -5.32 -6.48
C LEU A 143 -9.28 -5.51 -5.64
N GLY A 144 -9.98 -6.61 -5.90
CA GLY A 144 -11.18 -6.98 -5.13
C GLY A 144 -12.42 -6.15 -5.47
N VAL A 145 -12.42 -5.44 -6.61
CA VAL A 145 -13.60 -4.75 -7.15
C VAL A 145 -13.92 -5.27 -8.55
N MET A 146 -15.19 -5.19 -8.94
CA MET A 146 -15.61 -5.49 -10.31
C MET A 146 -15.23 -4.30 -11.20
N SER A 147 -14.61 -4.59 -12.35
CA SER A 147 -14.38 -3.57 -13.37
C SER A 147 -15.71 -3.08 -13.94
N LEU A 148 -15.80 -1.78 -14.21
CA LEU A 148 -16.90 -1.25 -15.01
C LEU A 148 -16.79 -1.84 -16.44
N PRO A 149 -17.92 -2.09 -17.13
CA PRO A 149 -17.88 -2.46 -18.54
C PRO A 149 -17.05 -1.45 -19.31
N THR A 150 -16.07 -1.91 -20.09
CA THR A 150 -15.32 -1.02 -20.96
C THR A 150 -16.26 -0.45 -22.03
N PRO A 151 -16.13 0.84 -22.43
CA PRO A 151 -17.00 1.42 -23.46
C PRO A 151 -16.99 0.63 -24.79
N GLU A 152 -15.88 -0.06 -25.07
CA GLU A 152 -15.70 -0.94 -26.22
C GLU A 152 -16.63 -2.17 -26.18
N ALA A 153 -16.96 -2.67 -24.99
CA ALA A 153 -17.94 -3.75 -24.81
C ALA A 153 -19.39 -3.29 -25.08
N CYS A 154 -19.63 -1.99 -25.23
CA CYS A 154 -20.91 -1.42 -25.67
C CYS A 154 -20.94 -1.11 -27.18
N GLN A 155 -19.87 -1.38 -27.93
CA GLN A 155 -19.79 -1.10 -29.37
C GLN A 155 -20.57 -2.10 -30.24
N GLU A 156 -21.10 -3.17 -29.63
CA GLU A 156 -22.04 -4.12 -30.25
C GLU A 156 -23.50 -3.89 -29.81
N CYS A 157 -23.87 -2.66 -29.44
CA CYS A 157 -25.27 -2.27 -29.32
C CYS A 157 -25.80 -1.78 -30.69
N PRO A 158 -26.75 -2.48 -31.34
CA PRO A 158 -27.38 -1.96 -32.55
C PRO A 158 -28.30 -0.80 -32.18
N GLY A 159 -27.94 0.41 -32.63
CA GLY A 159 -28.89 1.50 -32.81
C GLY A 159 -28.98 2.54 -31.69
N HIS A 160 -27.97 3.39 -31.56
CA HIS A 160 -28.19 4.79 -31.22
C HIS A 160 -27.62 5.67 -32.34
N THR A 161 -28.34 5.74 -33.45
CA THR A 161 -28.19 6.82 -34.42
C THR A 161 -28.60 8.12 -33.74
N HIS A 162 -27.64 8.98 -33.41
CA HIS A 162 -27.93 10.41 -33.31
C HIS A 162 -28.27 10.87 -34.72
N THR A 163 -29.56 10.90 -35.05
CA THR A 163 -30.03 11.58 -36.26
C THR A 163 -29.70 13.05 -36.08
N GLU A 164 -28.74 13.55 -36.87
CA GLU A 164 -28.60 14.97 -37.13
C GLU A 164 -29.91 15.47 -37.75
N GLY A 165 -30.77 16.03 -36.89
CA GLY A 165 -31.94 16.78 -37.31
C GLY A 165 -31.48 18.13 -37.83
N THR A 166 -31.39 18.27 -39.15
CA THR A 166 -31.40 19.56 -39.83
C THR A 166 -32.67 20.33 -39.45
N ALA A 167 -32.54 21.28 -38.54
CA ALA A 167 -33.48 22.37 -38.36
C ALA A 167 -32.70 23.60 -37.89
N GLY A 168 -32.48 24.50 -38.85
CA GLY A 168 -31.67 25.70 -38.64
C GLY A 168 -32.26 26.63 -37.60
N HIS A 169 -31.39 27.15 -36.74
CA HIS A 169 -31.56 28.48 -36.17
C HIS A 169 -30.24 29.22 -36.23
N ASP A 170 -30.25 30.21 -37.11
CA ASP A 170 -29.24 31.22 -37.35
C ASP A 170 -29.14 32.14 -36.12
N HIS A 171 -27.98 32.15 -35.47
CA HIS A 171 -27.52 33.29 -34.69
C HIS A 171 -26.00 33.39 -34.78
N SER A 172 -25.59 34.27 -35.69
CA SER A 172 -24.24 34.82 -35.77
C SER A 172 -23.95 35.72 -34.57
N SER A 173 -22.94 35.36 -33.78
CA SER A 173 -22.13 36.33 -33.05
C SER A 173 -20.67 35.96 -33.22
N GLN A 174 -20.00 36.77 -34.03
CA GLN A 174 -18.55 36.76 -34.16
C GLN A 174 -17.91 37.18 -32.85
N LEU A 175 -16.85 36.48 -32.44
CA LEU A 175 -15.67 37.05 -31.79
C LEU A 175 -14.49 36.10 -32.02
N SER A 176 -13.46 36.65 -32.66
CA SER A 176 -12.21 36.05 -33.13
C SER A 176 -11.32 35.48 -32.02
N PRO A 177 -10.31 34.64 -32.34
CA PRO A 177 -9.42 34.03 -31.36
C PRO A 177 -8.42 35.07 -30.84
N VAL A 178 -8.34 35.22 -29.52
CA VAL A 178 -7.28 36.00 -28.88
C VAL A 178 -6.12 35.07 -28.54
N THR A 179 -5.08 35.20 -29.36
CA THR A 179 -3.68 34.89 -29.06
C THR A 179 -3.30 35.41 -27.67
N GLN A 180 -2.79 34.56 -26.79
CA GLN A 180 -2.01 35.02 -25.65
C GLN A 180 -0.52 34.95 -25.97
N HIS A 181 0.06 36.14 -25.89
CA HIS A 181 1.44 36.48 -26.17
C HIS A 181 2.41 35.76 -25.24
N ALA A 182 3.55 35.41 -25.85
CA ALA A 182 4.81 35.12 -25.20
C ALA A 182 5.21 36.20 -24.19
N ASN A 183 5.73 35.77 -23.04
CA ASN A 183 6.65 36.55 -22.23
C ASN A 183 7.99 35.81 -22.22
N ASP A 184 8.90 36.28 -23.06
CA ASP A 184 10.33 36.09 -22.89
C ASP A 184 10.79 36.94 -21.70
N ILE A 185 11.34 36.31 -20.67
CA ILE A 185 12.41 36.90 -19.86
C ILE A 185 13.55 35.89 -19.91
N ALA A 186 14.56 36.25 -20.69
CA ALA A 186 15.90 35.69 -20.60
C ALA A 186 16.52 36.09 -19.26
N ASP A 187 17.17 35.15 -18.57
CA ASP A 187 18.51 35.38 -18.05
C ASP A 187 19.19 34.01 -17.74
N GLU A 188 20.24 33.80 -18.52
CA GLU A 188 21.50 33.07 -18.27
C GLU A 188 21.52 31.91 -17.26
N HIS A 189 21.84 30.70 -17.77
CA HIS A 189 22.98 29.91 -17.30
C HIS A 189 23.32 28.81 -18.33
N HIS A 190 24.29 29.10 -19.21
CA HIS A 190 24.97 28.09 -20.02
C HIS A 190 26.01 27.36 -19.16
N ALA A 191 25.88 26.04 -19.03
CA ALA A 191 27.00 25.16 -18.73
C ALA A 191 26.93 23.95 -19.67
N ALA A 192 27.90 23.91 -20.57
CA ALA A 192 28.04 22.93 -21.63
C ALA A 192 28.32 21.54 -21.09
N GLN A 193 27.74 20.54 -21.77
CA GLN A 193 28.17 19.16 -21.72
C GLN A 193 29.54 19.04 -22.40
N THR A 194 30.54 18.56 -21.66
CA THR A 194 31.80 18.05 -22.21
C THR A 194 32.05 16.65 -21.67
N MET A 195 32.08 15.69 -22.59
CA MET A 195 32.53 14.31 -22.40
C MET A 195 34.04 14.27 -22.11
N PRO A 196 34.56 13.34 -21.30
CA PRO A 196 35.96 12.97 -21.36
C PRO A 196 36.13 11.72 -22.22
N SER A 197 36.85 11.88 -23.33
CA SER A 197 37.66 10.84 -23.94
C SER A 197 38.90 10.61 -23.08
N ASP A 198 39.31 9.37 -22.87
CA ASP A 198 40.74 9.05 -22.77
C ASP A 198 41.00 7.60 -23.20
N ASN A 199 41.82 7.50 -24.24
CA ASN A 199 42.48 6.30 -24.75
C ASN A 199 43.74 6.05 -23.92
N HIS A 200 44.03 4.80 -23.55
CA HIS A 200 45.38 4.23 -23.42
C HIS A 200 45.22 2.69 -23.54
N GLU A 201 45.47 2.09 -24.70
CA GLU A 201 46.76 1.63 -25.25
C GLU A 201 47.21 0.25 -24.72
N TYR A 202 47.27 -0.71 -25.65
CA TYR A 202 47.65 -2.13 -25.52
C TYR A 202 49.18 -2.28 -25.72
N PRO A 203 49.83 -3.33 -25.19
CA PRO A 203 50.34 -4.40 -26.07
C PRO A 203 50.15 -5.81 -25.46
N ASP A 204 49.67 -6.82 -26.21
CA ASP A 204 50.36 -7.76 -27.12
C ASP A 204 51.37 -8.70 -26.43
N ASP A 205 50.99 -9.99 -26.30
CA ASP A 205 51.73 -11.21 -26.71
C ASP A 205 51.12 -12.46 -26.02
N VAL A 206 50.31 -13.31 -26.70
CA VAL A 206 50.60 -14.46 -27.62
C VAL A 206 51.00 -15.78 -26.92
N ALA A 207 50.40 -16.87 -27.45
CA ALA A 207 50.72 -18.31 -27.40
C ALA A 207 49.90 -19.15 -26.40
N ASP A 208 48.93 -19.94 -26.89
CA ASP A 208 49.03 -21.38 -27.24
C ASP A 208 48.79 -22.25 -25.98
N GLU A 209 48.09 -23.39 -25.94
CA GLU A 209 47.81 -24.44 -26.91
C GLU A 209 46.76 -25.40 -26.27
N HIS A 210 45.92 -26.02 -27.11
CA HIS A 210 45.44 -27.42 -27.10
C HIS A 210 45.08 -28.24 -25.83
N ASP A 211 43.93 -28.94 -25.98
CA ASP A 211 43.65 -30.35 -25.58
C ASP A 211 43.61 -30.70 -24.06
N THR A 212 42.80 -31.60 -23.50
CA THR A 212 42.07 -32.81 -23.93
C THR A 212 40.99 -33.16 -22.88
N HIS A 213 40.02 -33.99 -23.28
CA HIS A 213 39.16 -34.89 -22.49
C HIS A 213 39.61 -35.30 -21.07
N ASP A 214 38.66 -35.44 -20.13
CA ASP A 214 38.41 -36.76 -19.52
C ASP A 214 37.00 -36.89 -18.89
N HIS A 215 36.47 -38.11 -19.00
CA HIS A 215 35.22 -38.58 -18.41
C HIS A 215 35.42 -38.91 -16.93
N ASN A 216 34.37 -38.78 -16.11
CA ASN A 216 34.22 -39.71 -14.99
C ASN A 216 32.76 -40.02 -14.67
N HIS A 217 32.44 -41.30 -14.88
CA HIS A 217 31.30 -42.00 -14.31
C HIS A 217 31.52 -42.22 -12.81
N ALA A 218 30.47 -42.06 -12.01
CA ALA A 218 30.33 -42.77 -10.75
C ALA A 218 28.85 -43.14 -10.57
N THR A 219 28.53 -44.38 -10.90
CA THR A 219 27.39 -45.14 -10.43
C THR A 219 27.61 -45.53 -8.97
N ASP A 220 26.58 -45.43 -8.13
CA ASP A 220 26.41 -46.37 -7.01
C ASP A 220 24.91 -46.65 -6.80
N GLU A 221 24.59 -47.93 -6.85
CA GLU A 221 23.31 -48.54 -6.53
C GLU A 221 23.07 -48.57 -5.01
N HIS A 222 21.80 -48.55 -4.57
CA HIS A 222 21.30 -49.59 -3.66
C HIS A 222 19.75 -49.64 -3.56
N SER A 223 19.24 -50.79 -3.97
CA SER A 223 18.09 -51.60 -3.52
C SER A 223 16.74 -50.94 -3.15
N HIS A 224 15.73 -51.33 -3.93
CA HIS A 224 14.49 -51.93 -3.41
C HIS A 224 14.45 -53.42 -3.80
#